data_AF-A0A2T2S6C5-F1
#
_entry.id   AF-A0A2T2S6C5-F1
#
_cell.length_a   1.000
_cell.length_b   1.000
_cell.length_c   1.000
_cell.angle_alpha   90.00
_cell.angle_beta   90.00
_cell.angle_gamma   90.00
#
_symmetry.space_group_name_H-M   'P 1'
#
loop_
_entity.id
_entity.type
_entity.pdbx_description
1 polymer ?
#
loop_
_entity_poly.entity_id
_entity_poly.type
_entity_poly.pdbx_seq_one_letter_code
_entity_poly.pdbx_strand_id
1 'polypeptide(L)'
;MTPLSDDEYLLTDVQWRRQDRDGGFRPLHGFTTGHLVVDGGSAQADARFNDQFLSNRLSGLDQDEIPIMLLVEVLESDDAYTLSCSAPTLMRAGASYRLEVRGELSEVEASAL
;
A
#
# COMPACT_ATOMS: atom_id res chain seq x y z
N MET A 1 10.45 -4.15 15.90
CA MET A 1 9.61 -3.15 15.25
C MET A 1 8.94 -2.30 16.30
N THR A 2 8.84 -0.99 16.04
CA THR A 2 8.08 -0.05 16.88
C THR A 2 6.70 0.17 16.24
N PRO A 3 5.58 0.04 16.99
CA PRO A 3 4.27 0.32 16.44
C PRO A 3 4.17 1.79 16.01
N LEU A 4 3.55 2.05 14.85
CA LEU A 4 3.26 3.42 14.43
C LEU A 4 2.23 4.03 15.38
N SER A 5 2.48 5.27 15.78
CA SER A 5 1.51 6.06 16.54
C SER A 5 0.46 6.62 15.58
N ASP A 6 -0.65 7.12 16.12
CA ASP A 6 -1.63 7.83 15.30
C ASP A 6 -1.02 9.14 14.80
N ASP A 7 -0.69 9.19 13.51
CA ASP A 7 -0.09 10.35 12.82
C ASP A 7 -0.15 10.18 11.29
N GLU A 8 0.35 11.18 10.57
CA GLU A 8 0.62 11.11 9.13
C GLU A 8 2.11 10.88 8.86
N TYR A 9 2.41 9.88 8.05
CA TYR A 9 3.77 9.46 7.69
C TYR A 9 4.01 9.55 6.20
N LEU A 10 5.24 9.89 5.80
CA LEU A 10 5.66 9.84 4.39
C LEU A 10 6.09 8.42 4.01
N LEU A 11 5.57 7.92 2.89
CA LEU A 11 5.96 6.61 2.35
C LEU A 11 7.25 6.71 1.54
N THR A 12 8.20 5.82 1.79
CA THR A 12 9.48 5.72 1.08
C THR A 12 9.54 4.55 0.11
N ASP A 13 8.91 3.43 0.46
CA ASP A 13 8.67 2.29 -0.44
C ASP A 13 7.25 1.75 -0.26
N VAL A 14 6.68 1.25 -1.36
CA VAL A 14 5.36 0.61 -1.36
C VAL A 14 5.42 -0.62 -2.22
N GLN A 15 5.06 -1.76 -1.63
CA GLN A 15 4.88 -3.02 -2.31
C GLN A 15 3.48 -3.54 -2.06
N TRP A 16 3.00 -4.42 -2.95
CA TRP A 16 1.65 -4.93 -2.88
C TRP A 16 1.58 -6.39 -3.32
N ARG A 17 0.59 -7.10 -2.77
CA ARG A 17 0.16 -8.42 -3.26
C ARG A 17 -1.35 -8.55 -3.13
N ARG A 18 -1.92 -9.52 -3.83
CA ARG A 18 -3.33 -9.91 -3.61
C ARG A 18 -3.44 -10.74 -2.34
N GLN A 19 -4.55 -10.61 -1.62
CA GLN A 19 -4.81 -11.47 -0.46
C GLN A 19 -5.47 -12.80 -0.83
N ASP A 20 -6.20 -12.84 -1.96
CA ASP A 20 -7.01 -14.00 -2.38
C ASP A 20 -6.21 -15.13 -3.04
N ARG A 21 -4.90 -14.95 -3.21
CA ARG A 21 -4.01 -15.97 -3.78
C ARG A 21 -2.60 -15.85 -3.24
N ASP A 22 -1.93 -16.99 -3.11
CA ASP A 22 -0.52 -17.01 -2.74
C ASP A 22 0.35 -16.33 -3.79
N GLY A 23 1.17 -15.39 -3.33
CA GLY A 23 2.11 -14.64 -4.15
C GLY A 23 2.98 -13.73 -3.29
N GLY A 24 4.19 -13.48 -3.77
CA GLY A 24 5.10 -12.52 -3.15
C GLY A 24 4.65 -11.06 -3.37
N PHE A 25 5.16 -10.18 -2.52
CA PHE A 25 5.05 -8.74 -2.70
C PHE A 25 5.73 -8.30 -3.98
N ARG A 26 5.13 -7.32 -4.66
CA ARG A 26 5.67 -6.70 -5.86
C ARG A 26 5.74 -5.20 -5.65
N PRO A 27 6.79 -4.53 -6.15
CA PRO A 27 6.89 -3.09 -6.01
C PRO A 27 5.72 -2.38 -6.69
N LEU A 28 5.29 -1.26 -6.11
CA LEU A 28 4.44 -0.28 -6.77
C LEU A 28 5.31 0.46 -7.81
N HIS A 29 5.60 -0.21 -8.92
CA HIS A 29 6.56 0.27 -9.90
C HIS A 29 6.22 1.68 -10.40
N GLY A 30 7.25 2.53 -10.48
CA GLY A 30 7.09 3.95 -10.80
C GLY A 30 6.52 4.78 -9.65
N PHE A 31 6.52 4.30 -8.41
CA PHE A 31 6.21 5.06 -7.20
C PHE A 31 7.02 6.37 -7.14
N THR A 32 6.38 7.42 -6.68
CA THR A 32 6.96 8.78 -6.62
C THR A 32 6.80 9.44 -5.26
N THR A 33 5.63 9.30 -4.65
CA THR A 33 5.31 9.87 -3.34
C THR A 33 4.07 9.17 -2.80
N GLY A 34 3.98 9.07 -1.49
CA GLY A 34 2.79 8.55 -0.81
C GLY A 34 2.76 8.97 0.64
N HIS A 35 1.59 8.84 1.24
CA HIS A 35 1.35 9.15 2.65
C HIS A 35 0.60 7.99 3.29
N LEU A 36 0.83 7.79 4.57
CA LEU A 36 0.14 6.83 5.40
C LEU A 36 -0.45 7.58 6.59
N VAL A 37 -1.76 7.55 6.75
CA VAL A 37 -2.45 8.11 7.92
C VAL A 37 -2.86 6.96 8.81
N VAL A 38 -2.38 6.95 10.04
CA VAL A 38 -2.72 5.95 11.07
C VAL A 38 -3.68 6.59 12.07
N ASP A 39 -4.79 5.91 12.34
CA ASP A 39 -5.81 6.35 13.30
C ASP A 39 -6.50 5.14 13.94
N GLY A 40 -6.29 4.96 15.26
CA GLY A 40 -7.02 3.99 16.07
C GLY A 40 -6.82 2.55 15.63
N GLY A 41 -5.63 2.19 15.14
CA GLY A 41 -5.29 0.86 14.63
C GLY A 41 -5.73 0.58 13.18
N SER A 42 -6.39 1.54 12.55
CA SER A 42 -6.65 1.55 11.11
C SER A 42 -5.63 2.43 10.39
N ALA A 43 -5.41 2.16 9.11
CA ALA A 43 -4.53 2.96 8.29
C ALA A 43 -5.13 3.23 6.91
N GLN A 44 -4.93 4.45 6.42
CA GLN A 44 -5.22 4.84 5.04
C GLN A 44 -3.91 5.15 4.33
N ALA A 45 -3.66 4.48 3.21
CA ALA A 45 -2.47 4.71 2.40
C ALA A 45 -2.87 5.36 1.07
N ASP A 46 -2.11 6.37 0.69
CA ASP A 46 -2.19 7.08 -0.58
C ASP A 46 -0.85 7.01 -1.29
N ALA A 47 -0.81 6.55 -2.54
CA ALA A 47 0.43 6.46 -3.29
C ALA A 47 0.28 6.88 -4.75
N ARG A 48 1.23 7.69 -5.23
CA ARG A 48 1.34 8.07 -6.64
C ARG A 48 2.39 7.26 -7.36
N PHE A 49 2.04 6.77 -8.55
CA PHE A 49 2.95 6.04 -9.41
C PHE A 49 2.69 6.29 -10.90
N ASN A 50 3.69 6.02 -11.75
CA ASN A 50 3.67 6.39 -13.18
C ASN A 50 3.64 5.18 -14.15
N ASP A 51 3.38 3.97 -13.66
CA ASP A 51 3.36 2.75 -14.48
C ASP A 51 1.94 2.41 -14.99
N GLN A 52 1.75 2.52 -16.31
CA GLN A 52 0.48 2.22 -16.97
C GLN A 52 0.11 0.72 -16.98
N PHE A 53 1.09 -0.19 -17.04
CA PHE A 53 0.79 -1.63 -16.98
C PHE A 53 0.29 -2.02 -15.60
N LEU A 54 0.91 -1.44 -14.57
CA LEU A 54 0.48 -1.60 -13.20
C LEU A 54 -0.89 -0.97 -12.96
N SER A 55 -1.17 0.21 -13.52
CA SER A 55 -2.48 0.85 -13.39
C SER A 55 -3.60 -0.05 -13.94
N ASN A 56 -3.39 -0.67 -15.10
CA ASN A 56 -4.37 -1.58 -15.68
C ASN A 56 -4.63 -2.79 -14.79
N ARG A 57 -3.57 -3.32 -14.15
CA ARG A 57 -3.69 -4.44 -13.23
C ARG A 57 -4.46 -4.07 -11.96
N LEU A 58 -4.12 -2.94 -11.33
CA LEU A 58 -4.77 -2.48 -10.09
C LEU A 58 -6.23 -2.08 -10.34
N SER A 59 -6.54 -1.49 -11.51
CA SER A 59 -7.93 -1.20 -11.91
C SER A 59 -8.80 -2.45 -11.98
N GLY A 60 -8.24 -3.58 -12.42
CA GLY A 60 -8.97 -4.85 -12.40
C GLY A 60 -9.29 -5.33 -10.98
N LEU A 61 -8.40 -5.06 -10.00
CA LEU A 61 -8.65 -5.43 -8.61
C LEU A 61 -9.74 -4.57 -7.97
N ASP A 62 -9.79 -3.28 -8.31
CA ASP A 62 -10.86 -2.37 -7.92
C ASP A 62 -12.22 -2.87 -8.45
N GLN A 63 -12.29 -3.15 -9.75
CA GLN A 63 -13.50 -3.62 -10.43
C GLN A 63 -14.01 -4.97 -9.91
N ASP A 64 -13.09 -5.89 -9.61
CA ASP A 64 -13.41 -7.24 -9.13
C ASP A 64 -13.53 -7.29 -7.58
N GLU A 65 -13.41 -6.14 -6.90
CA GLU A 65 -13.44 -6.00 -5.44
C GLU A 65 -12.41 -6.93 -4.73
N ILE A 66 -11.25 -7.13 -5.34
CA ILE A 66 -10.22 -8.05 -4.83
C ILE A 66 -9.35 -7.35 -3.76
N PRO A 67 -9.33 -7.84 -2.51
CA PRO A 67 -8.52 -7.26 -1.45
C PRO A 67 -7.02 -7.45 -1.70
N ILE A 68 -6.25 -6.44 -1.28
CA ILE A 68 -4.79 -6.44 -1.39
C ILE A 68 -4.12 -6.24 -0.05
N MET A 69 -2.86 -6.67 0.03
CA MET A 69 -1.99 -6.39 1.16
C MET A 69 -0.88 -5.47 0.70
N LEU A 70 -0.64 -4.39 1.43
CA LEU A 70 0.52 -3.54 1.20
C LEU A 70 1.63 -3.86 2.19
N LEU A 71 2.87 -3.78 1.73
CA LEU A 71 4.05 -3.66 2.57
C LEU A 71 4.61 -2.27 2.32
N VAL A 72 4.73 -1.46 3.36
CA VAL A 72 5.11 -0.05 3.27
C VAL A 72 6.27 0.27 4.18
N GLU A 73 7.17 1.11 3.71
CA GLU A 73 8.22 1.74 4.52
C GLU A 73 7.87 3.21 4.71
N VAL A 74 8.13 3.74 5.90
CA VAL A 74 7.87 5.16 6.24
C VAL A 74 9.18 5.88 6.49
N LEU A 75 9.22 7.19 6.24
CA LEU A 75 10.45 7.97 6.34
C LEU A 75 11.01 8.07 7.77
N GLU A 76 10.14 8.10 8.79
CA GLU A 76 10.54 8.22 10.20
C GLU A 76 10.93 6.88 10.86
N SER A 77 10.92 5.76 10.13
CA SER A 77 11.19 4.43 10.69
C SER A 77 12.04 3.57 9.74
N ASP A 78 12.92 2.75 10.30
CA ASP A 78 13.66 1.73 9.55
C ASP A 78 12.85 0.42 9.40
N ASP A 79 11.65 0.36 9.98
CA ASP A 79 10.77 -0.81 9.94
C ASP A 79 9.80 -0.74 8.74
N ALA A 80 9.47 -1.91 8.18
CA ALA A 80 8.40 -2.06 7.18
C ALA A 80 7.10 -2.53 7.83
N TYR A 81 5.96 -2.01 7.40
CA TYR A 81 4.64 -2.29 7.96
C TYR A 81 3.72 -2.95 6.94
N THR A 82 2.88 -3.88 7.38
CA THR A 82 1.89 -4.51 6.51
C THR A 82 0.52 -3.87 6.72
N LEU A 83 -0.19 -3.60 5.63
CA LEU A 83 -1.60 -3.21 5.68
C LEU A 83 -2.46 -4.27 4.99
N SER A 84 -3.38 -4.87 5.75
CA SER A 84 -4.44 -5.71 5.20
C SER A 84 -5.57 -4.83 4.71
N CYS A 85 -5.63 -4.60 3.40
CA CYS A 85 -6.54 -3.61 2.80
C CYS A 85 -7.76 -4.27 2.13
N SER A 86 -8.82 -3.48 1.99
CA SER A 86 -9.88 -3.76 1.01
C SER A 86 -9.34 -3.70 -0.42
N ALA A 87 -10.23 -3.86 -1.41
CA ALA A 87 -9.90 -3.57 -2.79
C ALA A 87 -9.34 -2.14 -2.92
N PRO A 88 -8.28 -1.94 -3.72
CA PRO A 88 -7.71 -0.62 -3.93
C PRO A 88 -8.64 0.22 -4.81
N THR A 89 -8.71 1.52 -4.54
CA THR A 89 -9.29 2.48 -5.48
C THR A 89 -8.18 3.07 -6.33
N LEU A 90 -8.37 3.10 -7.65
CA LEU A 90 -7.40 3.69 -8.57
C LEU A 90 -7.98 4.89 -9.32
N MET A 91 -7.28 6.02 -9.23
CA MET A 91 -7.65 7.25 -9.92
C MET A 91 -6.55 7.76 -10.84
N ARG A 92 -6.95 8.35 -11.98
CA ARG A 92 -6.02 9.05 -12.86
C ARG A 92 -5.67 10.41 -12.25
N ALA A 93 -4.38 10.71 -12.10
CA ALA A 93 -3.87 11.96 -11.52
C ALA A 93 -2.95 12.68 -12.52
N GLY A 94 -3.53 13.24 -13.58
CA GLY A 94 -2.76 13.88 -14.65
C GLY A 94 -1.88 12.88 -15.42
N ALA A 95 -0.55 13.04 -15.34
CA ALA A 95 0.41 12.12 -15.95
C ALA A 95 0.71 10.87 -15.10
N SER A 96 0.16 10.80 -13.88
CA SER A 96 0.34 9.69 -12.95
C SER A 96 -0.97 9.01 -12.59
N TYR A 97 -0.88 8.01 -11.73
CA TYR A 97 -1.98 7.30 -11.10
C TYR A 97 -1.89 7.45 -9.58
N ARG A 98 -3.05 7.51 -8.91
CA ARG A 98 -3.19 7.54 -7.45
C ARG A 98 -3.86 6.26 -6.99
N LEU A 99 -3.18 5.52 -6.14
CA LEU A 99 -3.68 4.36 -5.41
C LEU A 99 -4.16 4.83 -4.04
N GLU A 100 -5.40 4.54 -3.71
CA GLU A 100 -5.97 4.75 -2.38
C GLU A 100 -6.39 3.40 -1.79
N VAL A 101 -5.97 3.13 -0.56
CA VAL A 101 -6.39 1.94 0.18
C VAL A 101 -6.72 2.30 1.62
N ARG A 102 -7.60 1.52 2.22
CA ARG A 102 -7.83 1.50 3.66
C ARG A 102 -7.69 0.09 4.17
N GLY A 103 -7.04 -0.06 5.31
CA GLY A 103 -6.78 -1.36 5.89
C GLY A 103 -6.46 -1.31 7.37
N GLU A 104 -6.21 -2.49 7.92
CA GLU A 104 -5.71 -2.68 9.27
C GLU A 104 -4.19 -2.80 9.21
N LEU A 105 -3.51 -2.05 10.09
CA LEU A 105 -2.06 -2.12 10.21
C LEU A 105 -1.70 -3.39 10.99
N SER A 106 -0.73 -4.15 10.49
CA SER A 106 -0.20 -5.33 11.15
C SER A 106 1.32 -5.30 11.10
N GLU A 107 1.93 -5.74 12.20
CA GLU A 107 3.38 -5.91 12.26
C GLU A 107 3.79 -7.05 11.31
N VAL A 108 4.89 -6.87 10.58
CA VAL A 108 5.47 -7.95 9.78
C VAL A 108 6.03 -8.97 10.76
N GLU A 109 5.40 -10.14 10.90
CA GLU A 109 6.07 -11.25 11.56
C GLU A 109 7.33 -11.60 10.77
N ALA A 110 8.48 -11.58 11.42
CA ALA A 110 9.81 -11.77 10.84
C ALA A 110 10.06 -13.13 10.13
N SER A 111 9.02 -13.91 9.86
CA SER A 111 9.09 -15.24 9.23
C SER A 111 8.84 -15.23 7.72
N ALA A 112 8.79 -14.08 7.05
CA ALA A 112 8.44 -13.99 5.62
C ALA A 112 9.39 -13.15 4.75
N LEU A 113 10.67 -13.03 5.13
CA LEU A 113 11.74 -12.57 4.24
C LEU A 113 12.59 -13.76 3.76
#